data_AF-A0A5D0MGW0-F1
#
_entry.id   AF-A0A5D0MGW0-F1
#
_cell.length_a   1.000
_cell.length_b   1.000
_cell.length_c   1.000
_cell.angle_alpha   90.00
_cell.angle_beta   90.00
_cell.angle_gamma   90.00
#
_symmetry.space_group_name_H-M   'P 1'
#
loop_
_entity.id
_entity.type
_entity.pdbx_description
1 polymer ?
#
loop_
_entity_poly.entity_id
_entity_poly.type
_entity_poly.pdbx_seq_one_letter_code
_entity_poly.pdbx_strand_id
1 'polypeptide(L)'
;MSYYVEKFEKHKIHNLINQIENLLSQDNLNNIEKTPNEQARIERFELVFRKVKKTINSVDPKSISYKSLNNLYSHLQNAYKHIRKYTNNKNISELNNMDNYLDNVIIQINRINNVQTPEDVANLKNDVTNFRRSVGQYRTNISNKYNEKKEELDDIFSKIKNRKKNLERNLNKLEKKIENDKSRIDNAIQNAQNRISEFQEQFSNSQEKRRDDFEDFKNDLNNDADKLIDRLKNNFGKLQEKLNTKEKELEDEIKSQYESYKKIFEEQKEKVEKIANVISSTGMSAGYKKIANSSKWAKRFWQAVTVLSIWGLIYFGIRFINSFTPMIETTASTNWPAFFARLIVVSAFGSLSAYSAKQASKSLESERYNRKMELELASIDPYLSILPEEKQHEIKEDLVHNLFGKQDISYLKLNKEDDKEIDEVSPHIVVKAAKNIFDYFMK
;
A
#
# COMPACT_ATOMS: atom_id res chain seq x y z
N MET A 1 -59.12 -86.40 8.86
CA MET A 1 -58.97 -87.24 10.07
C MET A 1 -57.48 -87.46 10.32
N SER A 2 -57.00 -87.48 11.57
CA SER A 2 -55.57 -87.68 11.84
C SER A 2 -55.18 -89.13 11.54
N TYR A 3 -54.03 -89.37 10.91
CA TYR A 3 -53.48 -90.70 10.58
C TYR A 3 -53.58 -91.72 11.74
N TYR A 4 -53.39 -91.26 12.99
CA TYR A 4 -53.46 -92.11 14.18
C TYR A 4 -54.89 -92.51 14.59
N VAL A 5 -55.91 -91.74 14.22
CA VAL A 5 -57.31 -92.06 14.49
C VAL A 5 -57.78 -93.19 13.59
N GLU A 6 -57.49 -93.08 12.29
CA GLU A 6 -57.88 -94.09 11.30
C GLU A 6 -57.21 -95.45 11.56
N LYS A 7 -55.94 -95.43 11.98
CA LYS A 7 -55.18 -96.64 12.29
C LYS A 7 -55.69 -97.35 13.56
N PHE A 8 -56.26 -96.63 14.52
CA PHE A 8 -56.86 -97.19 15.72
C PHE A 8 -58.21 -97.85 15.41
N GLU A 9 -59.09 -97.15 14.69
CA GLU A 9 -60.42 -97.67 14.32
C GLU A 9 -60.35 -98.96 13.49
N LYS A 10 -59.32 -99.10 12.64
CA LYS A 10 -59.07 -100.31 11.84
C LYS A 10 -58.39 -101.46 12.60
N HIS A 11 -58.09 -101.29 13.89
CA HIS A 11 -57.36 -102.29 14.67
C HIS A 11 -58.21 -103.55 14.93
N LYS A 12 -57.59 -104.74 14.86
CA LYS A 12 -58.27 -106.05 14.97
C LYS A 12 -58.96 -106.29 16.32
N ILE A 13 -58.60 -105.52 17.35
CA ILE A 13 -59.20 -105.59 18.69
C ILE A 13 -60.70 -105.28 18.69
N HIS A 14 -61.17 -104.37 17.84
CA HIS A 14 -62.59 -104.02 17.79
C HIS A 14 -63.44 -105.21 17.29
N ASN A 15 -62.93 -105.94 16.29
CA ASN A 15 -63.58 -107.16 15.82
C ASN A 15 -63.58 -108.25 16.90
N LEU A 16 -62.46 -108.43 17.62
CA LEU A 16 -62.37 -109.38 18.72
C LEU A 16 -63.34 -109.05 19.87
N ILE A 17 -63.51 -107.77 20.20
CA ILE A 17 -64.48 -107.34 21.22
C ILE A 17 -65.90 -107.77 20.83
N ASN A 18 -66.30 -107.55 19.58
CA ASN A 18 -67.62 -107.97 19.09
C ASN A 18 -67.77 -109.50 19.10
N GLN A 19 -66.72 -110.26 18.79
CA GLN A 19 -66.74 -111.72 18.86
C GLN A 19 -66.93 -112.24 20.29
N ILE A 20 -66.25 -111.64 21.28
CA ILE A 20 -66.40 -111.99 22.69
C ILE A 20 -67.79 -111.61 23.19
N GLU A 21 -68.30 -110.43 22.82
CA GLU A 21 -69.65 -110.00 23.18
C GLU A 21 -70.73 -110.95 22.66
N ASN A 22 -70.58 -111.41 21.41
CA ASN A 22 -71.47 -112.43 20.84
C ASN A 22 -71.37 -113.77 21.58
N LEU A 23 -70.18 -114.21 21.98
CA LEU A 23 -70.00 -115.44 22.77
C LEU A 23 -70.68 -115.33 24.13
N LEU A 24 -70.51 -114.20 24.82
CA LEU A 24 -71.11 -113.95 26.14
C LEU A 24 -72.63 -113.77 26.08
N SER A 25 -73.17 -113.35 24.93
CA SER A 25 -74.61 -113.19 24.71
C SER A 25 -75.31 -114.49 24.26
N GLN A 26 -74.56 -115.53 23.89
CA GLN A 26 -75.13 -116.82 23.49
C GLN A 26 -75.51 -117.66 24.73
N ASP A 27 -76.72 -118.25 24.72
CA ASP A 27 -77.21 -119.19 25.75
C ASP A 27 -76.33 -120.44 25.94
N ASN A 28 -75.37 -120.69 25.06
CA ASN A 28 -74.43 -121.81 25.15
C ASN A 28 -73.54 -121.78 26.40
N LEU A 29 -73.22 -120.60 26.94
CA LEU A 29 -72.51 -120.51 28.22
C LEU A 29 -73.46 -120.70 29.41
N ASN A 30 -74.75 -120.40 29.28
CA ASN A 30 -75.73 -120.50 30.37
C ASN A 30 -76.31 -121.94 30.53
N ASN A 31 -76.30 -122.73 29.46
CA ASN A 31 -76.87 -124.09 29.43
C ASN A 31 -75.87 -125.23 29.78
N ILE A 32 -74.66 -124.89 30.23
CA ILE A 32 -73.67 -125.88 30.69
C ILE A 32 -73.81 -126.04 32.20
N GLU A 33 -73.98 -127.27 32.70
CA GLU A 33 -73.81 -127.57 34.13
C GLU A 33 -72.37 -127.27 34.55
N LYS A 34 -72.20 -126.36 35.53
CA LYS A 34 -70.91 -125.87 35.98
C LYS A 34 -70.75 -126.09 37.47
N THR A 35 -69.53 -126.39 37.89
CA THR A 35 -69.15 -126.28 39.30
C THR A 35 -69.08 -124.81 39.73
N PRO A 36 -69.23 -124.49 41.03
CA PRO A 36 -69.10 -123.12 41.53
C PRO A 36 -67.76 -122.45 41.16
N ASN A 37 -66.68 -123.23 41.06
CA ASN A 37 -65.35 -122.75 40.69
C ASN A 37 -65.25 -122.38 39.19
N GLU A 38 -65.87 -123.16 38.31
CA GLU A 38 -65.90 -122.87 36.86
C GLU A 38 -66.74 -121.63 36.57
N GLN A 39 -67.86 -121.48 37.28
CA GLN A 39 -68.72 -120.30 37.17
C GLN A 39 -67.99 -119.02 37.58
N ALA A 40 -67.27 -119.02 38.70
CA ALA A 40 -66.48 -117.86 39.15
C ALA A 40 -65.40 -117.43 38.15
N ARG A 41 -64.78 -118.38 37.43
CA ARG A 41 -63.75 -118.09 36.41
C ARG A 41 -64.34 -117.47 35.16
N ILE A 42 -65.53 -117.89 34.75
CA ILE A 42 -66.26 -117.28 33.63
C ILE A 42 -66.71 -115.85 34.00
N GLU A 43 -67.21 -115.65 35.22
CA GLU A 43 -67.58 -114.32 35.71
C GLU A 43 -66.37 -113.36 35.74
N ARG A 44 -65.20 -113.86 36.14
CA ARG A 44 -63.94 -113.09 36.06
C ARG A 44 -63.62 -112.69 34.62
N PHE A 45 -63.74 -113.61 33.66
CA PHE A 45 -63.54 -113.31 32.25
C PHE A 45 -64.47 -112.19 31.77
N GLU A 46 -65.76 -112.25 32.13
CA GLU A 46 -66.74 -111.23 31.80
C GLU A 46 -66.40 -109.86 32.38
N LEU A 47 -66.02 -109.81 33.67
CA LEU A 47 -65.65 -108.57 34.34
C LEU A 47 -64.41 -107.93 33.69
N VAL A 48 -63.39 -108.73 33.39
CA VAL A 48 -62.18 -108.25 32.71
C VAL A 48 -62.52 -107.77 31.30
N PHE A 49 -63.34 -108.50 30.55
CA PHE A 49 -63.79 -108.10 29.23
C PHE A 49 -64.56 -106.77 29.25
N ARG A 50 -65.51 -106.60 30.18
CA ARG A 50 -66.24 -105.33 30.36
C ARG A 50 -65.28 -104.17 30.63
N LYS A 51 -64.25 -104.40 31.46
CA LYS A 51 -63.20 -103.40 31.72
C LYS A 51 -62.44 -103.05 30.43
N VAL A 52 -62.02 -104.06 29.64
CA VAL A 52 -61.34 -103.85 28.35
C VAL A 52 -62.20 -103.03 27.39
N LYS A 53 -63.46 -103.41 27.21
CA LYS A 53 -64.41 -102.70 26.32
C LYS A 53 -64.55 -101.24 26.73
N LYS A 54 -64.73 -100.97 28.03
CA LYS A 54 -64.84 -99.60 28.56
C LYS A 54 -63.57 -98.78 28.28
N THR A 55 -62.39 -99.33 28.56
CA THR A 55 -61.11 -98.62 28.36
C THR A 55 -60.84 -98.30 26.89
N ILE A 56 -61.09 -99.26 25.98
CA ILE A 56 -60.88 -99.05 24.53
C ILE A 56 -61.85 -98.01 23.96
N ASN A 57 -63.07 -97.92 24.47
CA ASN A 57 -64.04 -96.93 24.01
C ASN A 57 -63.75 -95.51 24.54
N SER A 58 -62.99 -95.37 25.64
CA SER A 58 -62.74 -94.09 26.31
C SER A 58 -61.35 -93.50 26.06
N VAL A 59 -60.48 -94.15 25.28
CA VAL A 59 -59.10 -93.72 25.06
C VAL A 59 -59.02 -92.73 23.89
N ASP A 60 -58.14 -91.72 23.98
CA ASP A 60 -57.82 -90.89 22.82
C ASP A 60 -56.95 -91.69 21.84
N PRO A 61 -57.39 -91.91 20.58
CA PRO A 61 -56.61 -92.64 19.57
C PRO A 61 -55.21 -92.08 19.32
N LYS A 62 -54.95 -90.81 19.65
CA LYS A 62 -53.63 -90.17 19.50
C LYS A 62 -52.67 -90.46 20.65
N SER A 63 -53.16 -90.86 21.82
CA SER A 63 -52.34 -91.08 23.02
C SER A 63 -52.06 -92.56 23.32
N ILE A 64 -52.63 -93.49 22.54
CA ILE A 64 -52.46 -94.93 22.75
C ILE A 64 -51.19 -95.50 22.09
N SER A 65 -50.46 -96.33 22.84
CA SER A 65 -49.36 -97.13 22.29
C SER A 65 -49.89 -98.33 21.51
N TYR A 66 -49.64 -98.35 20.20
CA TYR A 66 -49.98 -99.50 19.35
C TYR A 66 -49.31 -100.81 19.78
N LYS A 67 -48.14 -100.74 20.43
CA LYS A 67 -47.48 -101.93 21.00
C LYS A 67 -48.31 -102.51 22.14
N SER A 68 -48.78 -101.66 23.05
CA SER A 68 -49.66 -102.08 24.16
C SER A 68 -51.01 -102.59 23.64
N LEU A 69 -51.57 -101.95 22.61
CA LEU A 69 -52.82 -102.36 21.98
C LEU A 69 -52.72 -103.73 21.28
N ASN A 70 -51.62 -103.98 20.58
CA ASN A 70 -51.33 -105.29 19.95
C ASN A 70 -51.14 -106.39 21.00
N ASN A 71 -50.42 -106.10 22.09
CA ASN A 71 -50.22 -107.06 23.18
C ASN A 71 -51.54 -107.40 23.87
N LEU A 72 -52.36 -106.38 24.17
CA LEU A 72 -53.70 -106.55 24.73
C LEU A 72 -54.57 -107.43 23.82
N TYR A 73 -54.58 -107.15 22.51
CA TYR A 73 -55.27 -107.98 21.52
C TYR A 73 -54.80 -109.43 21.55
N SER A 74 -53.49 -109.68 21.55
CA SER A 74 -52.92 -111.03 21.55
C SER A 74 -53.36 -111.85 22.78
N HIS A 75 -53.23 -111.27 23.98
CA HIS A 75 -53.63 -111.97 25.21
C HIS A 75 -55.14 -112.18 25.29
N LEU A 76 -55.94 -111.18 24.90
CA LEU A 76 -57.40 -111.29 24.88
C LEU A 76 -57.86 -112.32 23.84
N GLN A 77 -57.19 -112.41 22.69
CA GLN A 77 -57.50 -113.38 21.65
C GLN A 77 -57.25 -114.81 22.14
N ASN A 78 -56.17 -115.03 22.90
CA ASN A 78 -55.88 -116.33 23.47
C ASN A 78 -56.85 -116.70 24.60
N ALA A 79 -57.20 -115.76 25.48
CA ALA A 79 -58.25 -115.96 26.48
C ALA A 79 -59.59 -116.35 25.81
N TYR A 80 -59.98 -115.64 24.75
CA TYR A 80 -61.17 -115.95 23.95
C TYR A 80 -61.13 -117.35 23.30
N LYS A 81 -59.98 -117.78 22.76
CA LYS A 81 -59.83 -119.12 22.19
C LYS A 81 -60.04 -120.21 23.24
N HIS A 82 -59.50 -120.04 24.44
CA HIS A 82 -59.60 -121.02 25.52
C HIS A 82 -61.03 -121.12 26.07
N ILE A 83 -61.74 -120.01 26.29
CA ILE A 83 -63.16 -120.05 26.71
C ILE A 83 -64.07 -120.66 25.63
N ARG A 84 -63.79 -120.39 24.34
CA ARG A 84 -64.53 -121.01 23.23
C ARG A 84 -64.28 -122.52 23.14
N LYS A 85 -63.03 -122.97 23.37
CA LYS A 85 -62.71 -124.40 23.44
C LYS A 85 -63.42 -125.07 24.60
N TYR A 86 -63.40 -124.47 25.78
CA TYR A 86 -64.12 -124.96 26.96
C TYR A 86 -65.61 -125.14 26.67
N THR A 87 -66.24 -124.17 25.99
CA THR A 87 -67.66 -124.25 25.59
C THR A 87 -67.95 -125.49 24.73
N ASN A 88 -66.98 -125.96 23.94
CA ASN A 88 -67.14 -127.13 23.07
C ASN A 88 -66.74 -128.47 23.72
N ASN A 89 -65.71 -128.48 24.58
CA ASN A 89 -65.06 -129.71 25.05
C ASN A 89 -65.16 -129.95 26.58
N LYS A 90 -65.66 -128.97 27.35
CA LYS A 90 -65.80 -129.00 28.81
C LYS A 90 -64.50 -129.34 29.58
N ASN A 91 -63.33 -129.07 29.01
CA ASN A 91 -62.05 -129.38 29.64
C ASN A 91 -61.61 -128.26 30.61
N ILE A 92 -61.53 -128.56 31.91
CA ILE A 92 -61.13 -127.62 32.97
C ILE A 92 -59.73 -127.01 32.74
N SER A 93 -58.81 -127.72 32.09
CA SER A 93 -57.48 -127.19 31.76
C SER A 93 -57.54 -125.93 30.87
N GLU A 94 -58.58 -125.81 30.04
CA GLU A 94 -58.79 -124.63 29.20
C GLU A 94 -59.13 -123.39 30.05
N LEU A 95 -59.81 -123.54 31.19
CA LEU A 95 -60.10 -122.44 32.10
C LEU A 95 -58.85 -121.95 32.85
N ASN A 96 -57.96 -122.86 33.25
CA ASN A 96 -56.65 -122.48 33.83
C ASN A 96 -55.82 -121.66 32.83
N ASN A 97 -55.81 -122.07 31.55
CA ASN A 97 -55.11 -121.33 30.51
C ASN A 97 -55.76 -119.97 30.25
N MET A 98 -57.09 -119.90 30.23
CA MET A 98 -57.83 -118.64 30.13
C MET A 98 -57.44 -117.67 31.25
N ASP A 99 -57.42 -118.12 32.51
CA ASP A 99 -57.04 -117.30 33.66
C ASP A 99 -55.63 -116.72 33.52
N ASN A 100 -54.65 -117.52 33.10
CA ASN A 100 -53.28 -117.04 32.85
C ASN A 100 -53.23 -115.94 31.77
N TYR A 101 -54.05 -116.04 30.72
CA TYR A 101 -54.14 -114.99 29.72
C TYR A 101 -54.91 -113.77 30.22
N LEU A 102 -55.93 -113.94 31.08
CA LEU A 102 -56.66 -112.85 31.70
C LEU A 102 -55.79 -111.99 32.61
N ASP A 103 -54.87 -112.59 33.37
CA ASP A 103 -53.90 -111.82 34.17
C ASP A 103 -53.02 -110.94 33.31
N ASN A 104 -52.57 -111.46 32.17
CA ASN A 104 -51.83 -110.68 31.19
C ASN A 104 -52.69 -109.57 30.54
N VAL A 105 -53.97 -109.81 30.31
CA VAL A 105 -54.93 -108.78 29.85
C VAL A 105 -55.04 -107.64 30.87
N ILE A 106 -55.14 -107.95 32.17
CA ILE A 106 -55.20 -106.96 33.26
C ILE A 106 -53.92 -106.13 33.35
N ILE A 107 -52.76 -106.73 33.10
CA ILE A 107 -51.49 -105.99 33.07
C ILE A 107 -51.46 -105.02 31.88
N GLN A 108 -51.87 -105.46 30.68
CA GLN A 108 -51.82 -104.59 29.50
C GLN A 108 -52.85 -103.47 29.53
N ILE A 109 -54.05 -103.70 30.08
CA ILE A 109 -55.08 -102.67 30.16
C ILE A 109 -54.67 -101.51 31.08
N ASN A 110 -53.96 -101.79 32.18
CA ASN A 110 -53.45 -100.76 33.09
C ASN A 110 -52.32 -99.92 32.47
N ARG A 111 -51.72 -100.36 31.36
CA ARG A 111 -50.71 -99.60 30.59
C ARG A 111 -51.32 -98.67 29.55
N ILE A 112 -52.64 -98.71 29.36
CA ILE A 112 -53.36 -97.82 28.45
C ILE A 112 -53.83 -96.63 29.29
N ASN A 113 -53.26 -95.46 29.01
CA ASN A 113 -53.68 -94.22 29.65
C ASN A 113 -55.09 -93.86 29.17
N ASN A 114 -56.06 -93.91 30.07
CA ASN A 114 -57.42 -93.43 29.83
C ASN A 114 -57.81 -92.44 30.91
N VAL A 115 -58.79 -91.57 30.59
CA VAL A 115 -59.42 -90.71 31.59
C VAL A 115 -60.20 -91.61 32.53
N GLN A 116 -59.79 -91.69 33.80
CA GLN A 116 -60.42 -92.57 34.79
C GLN A 116 -61.39 -91.81 35.68
N THR A 117 -61.15 -90.51 35.90
CA THR A 117 -61.93 -89.70 36.84
C THR A 117 -62.50 -88.42 36.20
N PRO A 118 -63.61 -87.87 36.73
CA PRO A 118 -64.10 -86.54 36.33
C PRO A 118 -63.08 -85.40 36.54
N GLU A 119 -62.15 -85.56 37.46
CA GLU A 119 -61.10 -84.58 37.78
C GLU A 119 -60.05 -84.47 36.67
N ASP A 120 -59.67 -85.59 36.04
CA ASP A 120 -58.77 -85.60 34.88
C ASP A 120 -59.34 -84.79 33.70
N VAL A 121 -60.66 -84.84 33.49
CA VAL A 121 -61.36 -84.06 32.46
C VAL A 121 -61.30 -82.57 32.77
N ALA A 122 -61.46 -82.20 34.05
CA ALA A 122 -61.41 -80.80 34.49
C ALA A 122 -60.01 -80.20 34.30
N ASN A 123 -58.96 -80.96 34.63
CA ASN A 123 -57.57 -80.53 34.46
C ASN A 123 -57.21 -80.35 32.98
N LEU A 124 -57.55 -81.30 32.12
CA LEU A 124 -57.35 -81.17 30.67
C LEU A 124 -58.10 -79.95 30.08
N LYS A 125 -59.32 -79.67 30.56
CA LYS A 125 -60.08 -78.49 30.14
C LYS A 125 -59.39 -77.19 30.57
N ASN A 126 -58.81 -77.15 31.77
CA ASN A 126 -58.06 -76.01 32.27
C ASN A 126 -56.77 -75.79 31.46
N ASP A 127 -56.03 -76.85 31.15
CA ASP A 127 -54.81 -76.77 30.33
C ASP A 127 -55.11 -76.27 28.91
N VAL A 128 -56.16 -76.79 28.28
CA VAL A 128 -56.62 -76.31 26.97
C VAL A 128 -57.02 -74.83 27.04
N THR A 129 -57.68 -74.41 28.12
CA THR A 129 -58.09 -73.01 28.31
C THR A 129 -56.88 -72.11 28.50
N ASN A 130 -55.91 -72.52 29.31
CA ASN A 130 -54.67 -71.78 29.57
C ASN A 130 -53.81 -71.68 28.31
N PHE A 131 -53.69 -72.77 27.54
CA PHE A 131 -53.02 -72.75 26.25
C PHE A 131 -53.71 -71.80 25.28
N ARG A 132 -55.04 -71.84 25.15
CA ARG A 132 -55.80 -70.89 24.30
C ARG A 132 -55.59 -69.45 24.72
N ARG A 133 -55.58 -69.15 26.02
CA ARG A 133 -55.28 -67.81 26.55
C ARG A 133 -53.87 -67.37 26.17
N SER A 134 -52.87 -68.23 26.35
CA SER A 134 -51.47 -67.95 26.00
C SER A 134 -51.31 -67.66 24.50
N VAL A 135 -51.88 -68.51 23.64
CA VAL A 135 -51.89 -68.30 22.18
C VAL A 135 -52.61 -66.99 21.80
N GLY A 136 -53.73 -66.68 22.45
CA GLY A 136 -54.44 -65.42 22.28
C GLY A 136 -53.59 -64.20 22.63
N GLN A 137 -52.90 -64.25 23.77
CA GLN A 137 -51.97 -63.20 24.21
C GLN A 137 -50.81 -63.03 23.24
N TYR A 138 -50.17 -64.12 22.80
CA TYR A 138 -49.10 -64.06 21.79
C TYR A 138 -49.60 -63.43 20.48
N ARG A 139 -50.81 -63.80 20.02
CA ARG A 139 -51.40 -63.22 18.82
C ARG A 139 -51.62 -61.72 18.96
N THR A 140 -52.18 -61.26 20.08
CA THR A 140 -52.40 -59.84 20.34
C THR A 140 -51.07 -59.09 20.42
N ASN A 141 -50.07 -59.63 21.12
CA ASN A 141 -48.75 -59.01 21.23
C ASN A 141 -48.04 -58.89 19.88
N ILE A 142 -48.12 -59.94 19.04
CA ILE A 142 -47.57 -59.89 17.67
C ILE A 142 -48.32 -58.85 16.84
N SER A 143 -49.66 -58.81 16.92
CA SER A 143 -50.47 -57.84 16.20
C SER A 143 -50.13 -56.39 16.60
N ASN A 144 -49.97 -56.14 17.90
CA ASN A 144 -49.62 -54.82 18.41
C ASN A 144 -48.22 -54.40 17.95
N LYS A 145 -47.22 -55.28 18.08
CA LYS A 145 -45.85 -55.01 17.60
C LYS A 145 -45.80 -54.79 16.09
N TYR A 146 -46.61 -55.54 15.33
CA TYR A 146 -46.72 -55.36 13.89
C TYR A 146 -47.29 -53.97 13.56
N ASN A 147 -48.36 -53.55 14.23
CA ASN A 147 -48.96 -52.23 14.01
C ASN A 147 -48.02 -51.09 14.44
N GLU A 148 -47.37 -51.21 15.59
CA GLU A 148 -46.36 -50.25 16.06
C GLU A 148 -45.22 -50.09 15.04
N LYS A 149 -44.67 -51.20 14.55
CA LYS A 149 -43.61 -51.16 13.54
C LYS A 149 -44.08 -50.63 12.18
N LYS A 150 -45.34 -50.89 11.82
CA LYS A 150 -45.94 -50.32 10.62
C LYS A 150 -46.08 -48.80 10.72
N GLU A 151 -46.55 -48.29 11.86
CA GLU A 151 -46.66 -46.84 12.11
C GLU A 151 -45.29 -46.15 12.12
N GLU A 152 -44.28 -46.75 12.75
CA GLU A 152 -42.89 -46.25 12.68
C GLU A 152 -42.39 -46.18 11.24
N LEU A 153 -42.67 -47.22 10.43
CA LEU A 153 -42.25 -47.29 9.03
C LEU A 153 -42.94 -46.20 8.19
N ASP A 154 -44.25 -45.99 8.39
CA ASP A 154 -45.03 -44.96 7.70
C ASP A 154 -44.53 -43.54 8.05
N ASP A 155 -44.19 -43.29 9.32
CA ASP A 155 -43.57 -42.02 9.75
C ASP A 155 -42.19 -41.81 9.11
N ILE A 156 -41.34 -42.84 9.08
CA ILE A 156 -40.03 -42.78 8.41
C ILE A 156 -40.20 -42.48 6.91
N PHE A 157 -41.12 -43.15 6.23
CA PHE A 157 -41.40 -42.90 4.82
C PHE A 157 -41.88 -41.47 4.57
N SER A 158 -42.77 -40.94 5.44
CA SER A 158 -43.22 -39.55 5.38
C SER A 158 -42.06 -38.56 5.55
N LYS A 159 -41.18 -38.80 6.54
CA LYS A 159 -39.98 -37.98 6.77
C LYS A 159 -39.02 -38.01 5.58
N ILE A 160 -38.77 -39.17 4.99
CA ILE A 160 -37.93 -39.33 3.80
C ILE A 160 -38.53 -38.57 2.61
N LYS A 161 -39.83 -38.72 2.37
CA LYS A 161 -40.55 -38.03 1.29
C LYS A 161 -40.48 -36.51 1.43
N ASN A 162 -40.67 -35.99 2.65
CA ASN A 162 -40.56 -34.56 2.93
C ASN A 162 -39.13 -34.03 2.77
N ARG A 163 -38.12 -34.79 3.24
CA ARG A 163 -36.71 -34.46 3.03
C ARG A 163 -36.36 -34.42 1.56
N LYS A 164 -36.78 -35.43 0.77
CA LYS A 164 -36.59 -35.46 -0.69
C LYS A 164 -37.17 -34.21 -1.37
N LYS A 165 -38.43 -33.87 -1.06
CA LYS A 165 -39.10 -32.68 -1.61
C LYS A 165 -38.38 -31.38 -1.26
N ASN A 166 -37.84 -31.26 -0.05
CA ASN A 166 -37.07 -30.09 0.36
C ASN A 166 -35.71 -30.03 -0.35
N LEU A 167 -35.06 -31.17 -0.55
CA LEU A 167 -33.79 -31.26 -1.27
C LEU A 167 -33.97 -30.86 -2.74
N GLU A 168 -35.02 -31.34 -3.41
CA GLU A 168 -35.39 -30.96 -4.78
C GLU A 168 -35.66 -29.46 -4.91
N ARG A 169 -36.37 -28.86 -3.93
CA ARG A 169 -36.57 -27.40 -3.90
C ARG A 169 -35.27 -26.63 -3.76
N ASN A 170 -34.36 -27.10 -2.91
CA ASN A 170 -33.07 -26.45 -2.69
C ASN A 170 -32.17 -26.58 -3.92
N LEU A 171 -32.17 -27.73 -4.59
CA LEU A 171 -31.47 -27.94 -5.86
C LEU A 171 -31.98 -26.97 -6.93
N ASN A 172 -33.30 -26.88 -7.13
CA ASN A 172 -33.89 -25.95 -8.09
C ASN A 172 -33.56 -24.48 -7.78
N LYS A 173 -33.48 -24.10 -6.49
CA LYS A 173 -33.05 -22.75 -6.09
C LYS A 173 -31.58 -22.51 -6.42
N LEU A 174 -30.72 -23.51 -6.17
CA LEU A 174 -29.29 -23.42 -6.42
C LEU A 174 -29.01 -23.34 -7.93
N GLU A 175 -29.68 -24.16 -8.75
CA GLU A 175 -29.60 -24.11 -10.21
C GLU A 175 -29.98 -22.73 -10.75
N LYS A 176 -31.11 -22.16 -10.29
CA LYS A 176 -31.51 -20.80 -10.67
C LYS A 176 -30.50 -19.74 -10.25
N LYS A 177 -29.87 -19.90 -9.08
CA LYS A 177 -28.83 -18.98 -8.62
C LYS A 177 -27.59 -19.06 -9.50
N ILE A 178 -27.15 -20.28 -9.85
CA ILE A 178 -26.02 -20.51 -10.75
C ILE A 178 -26.29 -19.90 -12.12
N GLU A 179 -27.48 -20.08 -12.68
CA GLU A 179 -27.85 -19.50 -13.97
C GLU A 179 -27.84 -17.96 -13.94
N ASN A 180 -28.38 -17.37 -12.86
CA ASN A 180 -28.34 -15.94 -12.66
C ASN A 180 -26.92 -15.40 -12.50
N ASP A 181 -26.07 -16.07 -11.71
CA ASP A 181 -24.68 -15.66 -11.48
C ASP A 181 -23.87 -15.79 -12.78
N LYS A 182 -24.10 -16.84 -13.59
CA LYS A 182 -23.51 -16.99 -14.92
C LYS A 182 -23.89 -15.84 -15.84
N SER A 183 -25.18 -15.51 -15.93
CA SER A 183 -25.66 -14.36 -16.71
C SER A 183 -25.04 -13.03 -16.24
N ARG A 184 -24.86 -12.83 -14.93
CA ARG A 184 -24.19 -11.63 -14.40
C ARG A 184 -22.72 -11.57 -14.78
N ILE A 185 -22.02 -12.70 -14.78
CA ILE A 185 -20.61 -12.80 -15.20
C ILE A 185 -20.50 -12.52 -16.70
N ASP A 186 -21.34 -13.12 -17.53
CA ASP A 186 -21.34 -12.90 -18.98
C ASP A 186 -21.58 -11.42 -19.32
N ASN A 187 -22.55 -10.79 -18.66
CA ASN A 187 -22.78 -9.34 -18.79
C ASN A 187 -21.59 -8.50 -18.33
N ALA A 188 -20.92 -8.88 -17.24
CA ALA A 188 -19.74 -8.17 -16.75
C ALA A 188 -18.56 -8.30 -17.73
N ILE A 189 -18.35 -9.48 -18.32
CA ILE A 189 -17.35 -9.73 -19.36
C ILE A 189 -17.64 -8.87 -20.58
N GLN A 190 -18.88 -8.86 -21.07
CA GLN A 190 -19.27 -8.07 -22.23
C GLN A 190 -19.09 -6.56 -21.99
N ASN A 191 -19.48 -6.07 -20.81
CA ASN A 191 -19.25 -4.67 -20.43
C ASN A 191 -17.75 -4.32 -20.33
N ALA A 192 -16.93 -5.22 -19.80
CA ALA A 192 -15.49 -5.02 -19.73
C ALA A 192 -14.85 -4.99 -21.13
N GLN A 193 -15.27 -5.90 -22.02
CA GLN A 193 -14.82 -5.92 -23.41
C GLN A 193 -15.17 -4.62 -24.14
N ASN A 194 -16.43 -4.15 -24.03
CA ASN A 194 -16.86 -2.90 -24.63
C ASN A 194 -16.03 -1.71 -24.12
N ARG A 195 -15.82 -1.61 -22.79
CA ARG A 195 -14.97 -0.55 -22.22
C ARG A 195 -13.53 -0.63 -22.68
N ILE A 196 -12.95 -1.82 -22.80
CA ILE A 196 -11.57 -1.98 -23.30
C ILE A 196 -11.48 -1.47 -24.74
N SER A 197 -12.44 -1.82 -25.59
CA SER A 197 -12.49 -1.33 -26.98
C SER A 197 -12.64 0.20 -27.04
N GLU A 198 -13.54 0.78 -26.24
CA GLU A 198 -13.70 2.24 -26.13
C GLU A 198 -12.40 2.92 -25.66
N PHE A 199 -11.72 2.37 -24.64
CA PHE A 199 -10.45 2.91 -24.16
C PHE A 199 -9.35 2.83 -25.22
N GLN A 200 -9.27 1.74 -25.97
CA GLN A 200 -8.30 1.57 -27.05
C GLN A 200 -8.52 2.61 -28.16
N GLU A 201 -9.78 2.85 -28.53
CA GLU A 201 -10.14 3.87 -29.52
C GLU A 201 -9.80 5.28 -29.03
N GLN A 202 -10.23 5.64 -27.82
CA GLN A 202 -9.94 6.96 -27.23
C GLN A 202 -8.44 7.21 -27.08
N PHE A 203 -7.67 6.19 -26.68
CA PHE A 203 -6.23 6.30 -26.55
C PHE A 203 -5.56 6.53 -27.91
N SER A 204 -5.94 5.75 -28.93
CA SER A 204 -5.43 5.91 -30.30
C SER A 204 -5.73 7.31 -30.84
N ASN A 205 -6.98 7.75 -30.75
CA ASN A 205 -7.40 9.09 -31.20
C ASN A 205 -6.66 10.20 -30.45
N SER A 206 -6.44 10.03 -29.14
CA SER A 206 -5.67 11.01 -28.35
C SER A 206 -4.19 11.02 -28.71
N GLN A 207 -3.60 9.89 -29.10
CA GLN A 207 -2.22 9.82 -29.56
C GLN A 207 -2.05 10.47 -30.93
N GLU A 208 -2.98 10.21 -31.84
CA GLU A 208 -3.01 10.85 -33.16
C GLU A 208 -3.12 12.37 -33.02
N LYS A 209 -4.09 12.85 -32.23
CA LYS A 209 -4.24 14.29 -31.99
C LYS A 209 -3.00 14.94 -31.37
N ARG A 210 -2.36 14.30 -30.39
CA ARG A 210 -1.10 14.82 -29.79
C ARG A 210 0.04 14.88 -30.81
N ARG A 211 0.09 13.92 -31.73
CA ARG A 211 1.09 13.91 -32.80
C ARG A 211 0.85 15.07 -33.75
N ASP A 212 -0.39 15.27 -34.17
CA ASP A 212 -0.79 16.36 -35.08
C ASP A 212 -0.53 17.73 -34.43
N ASP A 213 -0.99 17.94 -33.18
CA ASP A 213 -0.77 19.18 -32.42
C ASP A 213 0.74 19.50 -32.28
N PHE A 214 1.58 18.47 -32.10
CA PHE A 214 3.04 18.64 -32.00
C PHE A 214 3.68 18.97 -33.35
N GLU A 215 3.18 18.35 -34.43
CA GLU A 215 3.65 18.62 -35.79
C GLU A 215 3.30 20.06 -36.21
N ASP A 216 2.08 20.51 -35.90
CA ASP A 216 1.64 21.90 -36.10
C ASP A 216 2.49 22.89 -35.30
N PHE A 217 2.69 22.62 -33.99
CA PHE A 217 3.56 23.46 -33.15
C PHE A 217 4.99 23.57 -33.72
N LYS A 218 5.55 22.46 -34.20
CA LYS A 218 6.88 22.44 -34.81
C LYS A 218 6.91 23.29 -36.09
N ASN A 219 5.88 23.19 -36.92
CA ASN A 219 5.78 23.97 -38.15
C ASN A 219 5.64 25.47 -37.86
N ASP A 220 4.81 25.85 -36.88
CA ASP A 220 4.66 27.23 -36.43
C ASP A 220 5.97 27.79 -35.87
N LEU A 221 6.69 27.01 -35.04
CA LEU A 221 7.97 27.41 -34.49
C LEU A 221 9.02 27.63 -35.58
N ASN A 222 9.07 26.75 -36.60
CA ASN A 222 9.96 26.93 -37.75
C ASN A 222 9.60 28.19 -38.54
N ASN A 223 8.32 28.39 -38.85
CA ASN A 223 7.83 29.57 -39.59
C ASN A 223 8.15 30.87 -38.84
N ASP A 224 8.00 30.90 -37.52
CA ASP A 224 8.30 32.07 -36.71
C ASP A 224 9.80 32.33 -36.57
N ALA A 225 10.61 31.26 -36.48
CA ALA A 225 12.07 31.36 -36.55
C ALA A 225 12.53 31.95 -37.89
N ASP A 226 11.97 31.48 -39.01
CA ASP A 226 12.28 31.99 -40.35
C ASP A 226 11.91 33.47 -40.49
N LYS A 227 10.71 33.87 -40.04
CA LYS A 227 10.31 35.29 -40.01
C LYS A 227 11.24 36.14 -39.13
N LEU A 228 11.74 35.60 -38.03
CA LEU A 228 12.66 36.31 -37.13
C LEU A 228 14.03 36.47 -37.81
N ILE A 229 14.54 35.42 -38.45
CA ILE A 229 15.78 35.44 -39.25
C ILE A 229 15.66 36.49 -40.37
N ASP A 230 14.56 36.52 -41.10
CA ASP A 230 14.35 37.48 -42.19
C ASP A 230 14.26 38.92 -41.68
N ARG A 231 13.59 39.16 -40.54
CA ARG A 231 13.60 40.48 -39.90
C ARG A 231 14.99 40.90 -39.47
N LEU A 232 15.78 39.99 -38.88
CA LEU A 232 17.16 40.27 -38.50
C LEU A 232 18.01 40.60 -39.73
N LYS A 233 17.95 39.79 -40.79
CA LYS A 233 18.66 40.06 -42.06
C LYS A 233 18.31 41.44 -42.63
N ASN A 234 17.02 41.76 -42.70
CA ASN A 234 16.57 43.06 -43.21
C ASN A 234 17.04 44.23 -42.33
N ASN A 235 17.01 44.08 -41.01
CA ASN A 235 17.50 45.10 -40.08
C ASN A 235 19.02 45.29 -40.18
N PHE A 236 19.78 44.18 -40.29
CA PHE A 236 21.22 44.23 -40.53
C PHE A 236 21.56 44.89 -41.87
N GLY A 237 20.83 44.56 -42.94
CA GLY A 237 20.99 45.22 -44.24
C GLY A 237 20.77 46.73 -44.17
N LYS A 238 19.69 47.18 -43.51
CA LYS A 238 19.43 48.61 -43.28
C LYS A 238 20.48 49.29 -42.41
N LEU A 239 20.99 48.59 -41.38
CA LEU A 239 22.06 49.11 -40.53
C LEU A 239 23.36 49.28 -41.33
N GLN A 240 23.70 48.29 -42.16
CA GLN A 240 24.86 48.31 -43.03
C GLN A 240 24.76 49.46 -44.05
N GLU A 241 23.61 49.66 -44.68
CA GLU A 241 23.38 50.81 -45.56
C GLU A 241 23.59 52.14 -44.84
N LYS A 242 23.01 52.31 -43.64
CA LYS A 242 23.19 53.53 -42.83
C LYS A 242 24.65 53.75 -42.44
N LEU A 243 25.39 52.70 -42.09
CA LEU A 243 26.81 52.78 -41.79
C LEU A 243 27.60 53.23 -43.00
N ASN A 244 27.35 52.62 -44.17
CA ASN A 244 28.00 53.01 -45.43
C ASN A 244 27.68 54.47 -45.83
N THR A 245 26.44 54.94 -45.59
CA THR A 245 26.07 56.34 -45.85
C THR A 245 26.82 57.28 -44.90
N LYS A 246 26.84 56.98 -43.60
CA LYS A 246 27.58 57.78 -42.62
C LYS A 246 29.09 57.79 -42.85
N GLU A 247 29.65 56.67 -43.28
CA GLU A 247 31.06 56.57 -43.66
C GLU A 247 31.37 57.53 -44.80
N LYS A 248 30.55 57.56 -45.86
CA LYS A 248 30.70 58.53 -46.95
C LYS A 248 30.52 59.98 -46.49
N GLU A 249 29.52 60.26 -45.66
CA GLU A 249 29.29 61.60 -45.10
C GLU A 249 30.51 62.08 -44.29
N LEU A 250 31.08 61.20 -43.44
CA LEU A 250 32.30 61.49 -42.68
C LEU A 250 33.52 61.68 -43.58
N GLU A 251 33.69 60.83 -44.60
CA GLU A 251 34.78 60.99 -45.58
C GLU A 251 34.70 62.35 -46.28
N ASP A 252 33.50 62.76 -46.71
CA ASP A 252 33.28 64.04 -47.39
C ASP A 252 33.48 65.21 -46.42
N GLU A 253 33.04 65.10 -45.16
CA GLU A 253 33.29 66.11 -44.13
C GLU A 253 34.79 66.25 -43.81
N ILE A 254 35.51 65.14 -43.65
CA ILE A 254 36.97 65.12 -43.41
C ILE A 254 37.70 65.76 -44.60
N LYS A 255 37.33 65.42 -45.85
CA LYS A 255 37.91 66.05 -47.05
C LYS A 255 37.67 67.56 -47.06
N SER A 256 36.44 68.00 -46.78
CA SER A 256 36.10 69.42 -46.73
C SER A 256 36.89 70.16 -45.63
N GLN A 257 36.99 69.57 -44.43
CA GLN A 257 37.78 70.13 -43.33
C GLN A 257 39.26 70.17 -43.68
N TYR A 258 39.81 69.12 -44.28
CA TYR A 258 41.19 69.06 -44.73
C TYR A 258 41.52 70.17 -45.72
N GLU A 259 40.70 70.38 -46.75
CA GLU A 259 40.90 71.46 -47.74
C GLU A 259 40.81 72.85 -47.08
N SER A 260 39.88 73.04 -46.13
CA SER A 260 39.79 74.26 -45.32
C SER A 260 41.06 74.52 -44.50
N TYR A 261 41.52 73.53 -43.74
CA TYR A 261 42.74 73.64 -42.94
C TYR A 261 43.99 73.85 -43.79
N LYS A 262 44.09 73.17 -44.94
CA LYS A 262 45.19 73.34 -45.90
C LYS A 262 45.27 74.80 -46.37
N LYS A 263 44.14 75.41 -46.73
CA LYS A 263 44.08 76.82 -47.10
C LYS A 263 44.53 77.75 -45.98
N ILE A 264 44.05 77.53 -44.75
CA ILE A 264 44.47 78.31 -43.56
C ILE A 264 45.99 78.14 -43.32
N PHE A 265 46.51 76.92 -43.48
CA PHE A 265 47.92 76.62 -43.26
C PHE A 265 48.81 77.29 -44.31
N GLU A 266 48.40 77.31 -45.58
CA GLU A 266 49.10 78.06 -46.64
C GLU A 266 49.12 79.57 -46.35
N GLU A 267 48.00 80.15 -45.90
CA GLU A 267 47.91 81.55 -45.48
C GLU A 267 48.78 81.88 -44.24
N GLN A 268 48.93 80.94 -43.31
CA GLN A 268 49.78 81.12 -42.13
C GLN A 268 51.27 80.90 -42.42
N LYS A 269 51.63 79.97 -43.31
CA LYS A 269 53.01 79.77 -43.75
C LYS A 269 53.61 81.06 -44.31
N GLU A 270 52.83 81.81 -45.09
CA GLU A 270 53.19 83.13 -45.62
C GLU A 270 53.41 84.20 -44.51
N LYS A 271 52.72 84.06 -43.37
CA LYS A 271 52.89 84.93 -42.19
C LYS A 271 54.08 84.51 -41.32
N VAL A 272 54.38 83.21 -41.23
CA VAL A 272 55.50 82.67 -40.43
C VAL A 272 56.85 82.97 -41.10
N GLU A 273 56.95 82.95 -42.42
CA GLU A 273 58.15 83.43 -43.15
C GLU A 273 58.49 84.89 -42.83
N LYS A 274 57.49 85.71 -42.49
CA LYS A 274 57.69 87.13 -42.12
C LYS A 274 58.08 87.36 -40.65
N ILE A 275 57.90 86.37 -39.76
CA ILE A 275 58.06 86.53 -38.30
C ILE A 275 59.28 85.76 -37.76
N ALA A 276 59.81 84.77 -38.49
CA ALA A 276 60.96 83.95 -38.08
C ALA A 276 62.30 84.74 -37.88
N ASN A 277 62.37 86.01 -38.28
CA ASN A 277 63.54 86.88 -38.07
C ASN A 277 63.57 87.63 -36.72
N VAL A 278 62.55 87.53 -35.85
CA VAL A 278 62.38 88.49 -34.72
C VAL A 278 62.39 87.88 -33.31
N ILE A 279 62.39 86.55 -33.09
CA ILE A 279 62.15 86.02 -31.73
C ILE A 279 63.08 84.85 -31.37
N SER A 280 64.21 85.13 -30.71
CA SER A 280 65.00 84.07 -30.02
C SER A 280 65.31 84.33 -28.54
N SER A 281 65.25 85.57 -28.02
CA SER A 281 65.58 85.85 -26.60
C SER A 281 64.38 86.09 -25.67
N THR A 282 63.22 86.55 -26.15
CA THR A 282 62.05 86.89 -25.30
C THR A 282 61.21 85.68 -24.85
N GLY A 283 61.41 84.50 -25.45
CA GLY A 283 60.57 83.32 -25.21
C GLY A 283 60.80 82.59 -23.89
N MET A 284 62.04 82.56 -23.39
CA MET A 284 62.39 81.74 -22.21
C MET A 284 62.00 82.39 -20.86
N SER A 285 62.21 83.70 -20.66
CA SER A 285 61.84 84.35 -19.38
C SER A 285 60.32 84.49 -19.18
N ALA A 286 59.56 84.60 -20.29
CA ALA A 286 58.10 84.62 -20.26
C ALA A 286 57.49 83.28 -19.80
N GLY A 287 58.14 82.15 -20.10
CA GLY A 287 57.74 80.83 -19.64
C GLY A 287 57.80 80.69 -18.12
N TYR A 288 58.94 81.05 -17.50
CA TYR A 288 59.12 80.99 -16.06
C TYR A 288 58.21 81.97 -15.30
N LYS A 289 57.96 83.17 -15.85
CA LYS A 289 57.00 84.14 -15.30
C LYS A 289 55.58 83.59 -15.21
N LYS A 290 55.14 82.85 -16.25
CA LYS A 290 53.80 82.25 -16.31
C LYS A 290 53.63 81.19 -15.23
N ILE A 291 54.65 80.35 -15.04
CA ILE A 291 54.64 79.27 -14.03
C ILE A 291 54.70 79.86 -12.61
N ALA A 292 55.56 80.86 -12.37
CA ALA A 292 55.65 81.54 -11.07
C ALA A 292 54.32 82.19 -10.65
N ASN A 293 53.64 82.89 -11.56
CA ASN A 293 52.34 83.50 -11.27
C ASN A 293 51.23 82.47 -11.00
N SER A 294 51.26 81.33 -11.69
CA SER A 294 50.33 80.23 -11.42
C SER A 294 50.57 79.62 -10.03
N SER A 295 51.83 79.37 -9.65
CA SER A 295 52.19 78.82 -8.33
C SER A 295 51.84 79.75 -7.17
N LYS A 296 52.00 81.08 -7.34
CA LYS A 296 51.61 82.08 -6.34
C LYS A 296 50.14 82.02 -5.98
N TRP A 297 49.31 81.83 -7.00
CA TRP A 297 47.87 81.81 -6.81
C TRP A 297 47.40 80.45 -6.25
N ALA A 298 48.02 79.34 -6.66
CA ALA A 298 47.81 78.03 -6.04
C ALA A 298 48.16 78.02 -4.53
N LYS A 299 49.26 78.67 -4.14
CA LYS A 299 49.63 78.88 -2.73
C LYS A 299 48.52 79.59 -1.95
N ARG A 300 48.00 80.71 -2.47
CA ARG A 300 46.94 81.48 -1.79
C ARG A 300 45.67 80.66 -1.62
N PHE A 301 45.32 79.85 -2.62
CA PHE A 301 44.17 78.94 -2.52
C PHE A 301 44.36 77.92 -1.39
N TRP A 302 45.48 77.21 -1.33
CA TRP A 302 45.72 76.23 -0.27
C TRP A 302 45.84 76.86 1.12
N GLN A 303 46.38 78.08 1.23
CA GLN A 303 46.36 78.84 2.49
C GLN A 303 44.94 79.26 2.91
N ALA A 304 44.03 79.53 1.97
CA ALA A 304 42.63 79.80 2.31
C ALA A 304 41.94 78.53 2.82
N VAL A 305 42.21 77.38 2.20
CA VAL A 305 41.66 76.08 2.62
C VAL A 305 42.14 75.70 4.03
N THR A 306 43.42 75.90 4.37
CA THR A 306 43.91 75.64 5.73
C THR A 306 43.18 76.49 6.77
N VAL A 307 43.05 77.80 6.52
CA VAL A 307 42.39 78.75 7.43
C VAL A 307 40.92 78.39 7.61
N LEU A 308 40.22 78.03 6.52
CA LEU A 308 38.81 77.58 6.59
C LEU A 308 38.66 76.28 7.38
N SER A 309 39.57 75.32 7.21
CA SER A 309 39.56 74.06 7.97
C SER A 309 39.72 74.28 9.48
N ILE A 310 40.63 75.19 9.86
CA ILE A 310 40.84 75.59 11.25
C ILE A 310 39.61 76.32 11.81
N TRP A 311 39.01 77.23 11.03
CA TRP A 311 37.77 77.90 11.42
C TRP A 311 36.61 76.92 11.62
N GLY A 312 36.50 75.89 10.77
CA GLY A 312 35.53 74.82 10.91
C GLY A 312 35.69 74.04 12.21
N LEU A 313 36.92 73.74 12.62
CA LEU A 313 37.22 73.12 13.92
C LEU A 313 36.79 73.98 15.10
N ILE A 314 37.09 75.28 15.05
CA ILE A 314 36.72 76.23 16.11
C ILE A 314 35.20 76.33 16.22
N TYR A 315 34.50 76.48 15.09
CA TYR A 315 33.04 76.54 15.04
C TYR A 315 32.39 75.26 15.57
N PHE A 316 32.90 74.09 15.17
CA PHE A 316 32.44 72.79 15.68
C PHE A 316 32.63 72.67 17.20
N GLY A 317 33.79 73.12 17.71
CA GLY A 317 34.06 73.16 19.15
C GLY A 317 33.06 74.02 19.94
N ILE A 318 32.74 75.22 19.44
CA ILE A 318 31.78 76.13 20.09
C ILE A 318 30.36 75.56 20.08
N ARG A 319 29.88 75.06 18.93
CA ARG A 319 28.56 74.44 18.82
C ARG A 319 28.44 73.21 19.71
N PHE A 320 29.51 72.45 19.85
CA PHE A 320 29.56 71.31 20.74
C PHE A 320 29.40 71.69 22.22
N ILE A 321 30.12 72.70 22.71
CA ILE A 321 30.01 73.19 24.09
C ILE A 321 28.57 73.65 24.40
N ASN A 322 27.95 74.40 23.48
CA ASN A 322 26.60 74.93 23.65
C ASN A 322 25.49 73.86 23.61
N SER A 323 25.73 72.70 22.99
CA SER A 323 24.77 71.58 23.00
C SER A 323 24.89 70.70 24.24
N PHE A 324 25.99 70.77 25.00
CA PHE A 324 26.22 69.95 26.20
C PHE A 324 25.86 70.66 27.51
N THR A 325 25.69 71.98 27.49
CA THR A 325 25.33 72.80 28.67
C THR A 325 23.96 72.50 29.30
N PRO A 326 22.91 71.97 28.63
CA PRO A 326 21.69 71.55 29.32
C PRO A 326 21.77 70.14 29.94
N MET A 327 22.93 69.48 29.92
CA MET A 327 23.14 68.09 30.39
C MET A 327 24.19 67.96 31.51
N ILE A 328 24.43 69.02 32.29
CA ILE A 328 25.34 69.00 33.44
C ILE A 328 24.60 68.91 34.79
N GLU A 329 23.28 69.08 34.81
CA GLU A 329 22.47 68.67 35.95
C GLU A 329 21.93 67.25 35.68
N THR A 330 22.22 66.35 36.62
CA THR A 330 21.89 64.91 36.68
C THR A 330 22.76 63.92 35.87
N THR A 331 23.60 63.22 36.66
CA THR A 331 24.21 61.89 36.46
C THR A 331 25.42 61.76 35.54
N ALA A 332 26.54 61.36 36.17
CA ALA A 332 27.78 60.96 35.52
C ALA A 332 27.60 59.65 34.73
N SER A 333 27.30 59.76 33.45
CA SER A 333 27.55 58.69 32.47
C SER A 333 28.41 59.23 31.34
N THR A 334 29.69 58.83 31.32
CA THR A 334 30.64 59.22 30.27
C THR A 334 30.18 58.67 28.93
N ASN A 335 29.69 59.53 28.05
CA ASN A 335 29.14 59.14 26.76
C ASN A 335 30.27 58.88 25.74
N TRP A 336 30.91 57.71 25.84
CA TRP A 336 32.01 57.25 24.98
C TRP A 336 31.75 57.41 23.46
N PRO A 337 30.53 57.12 22.94
CA PRO A 337 30.21 57.36 21.53
C PRO A 337 30.40 58.83 21.10
N ALA A 338 30.00 59.78 21.94
CA ALA A 338 30.14 61.21 21.64
C ALA A 338 31.61 61.68 21.69
N PHE A 339 32.48 60.96 22.40
CA PHE A 339 33.92 61.21 22.41
C PHE A 339 34.60 60.69 21.14
N PHE A 340 34.29 59.45 20.72
CA PHE A 340 34.86 58.89 19.49
C PHE A 340 34.41 59.64 18.23
N ALA A 341 33.16 60.09 18.17
CA ALA A 341 32.70 60.96 17.08
C ALA A 341 33.52 62.26 16.97
N ARG A 342 33.97 62.82 18.10
CA ARG A 342 34.86 64.02 18.10
C ARG A 342 36.24 63.70 17.57
N LEU A 343 36.83 62.59 18.00
CA LEU A 343 38.15 62.18 17.50
C LEU A 343 38.16 62.02 15.98
N ILE A 344 37.08 61.51 15.40
CA ILE A 344 36.94 61.36 13.94
C ILE A 344 36.83 62.73 13.24
N VAL A 345 36.03 63.66 13.77
CA VAL A 345 35.89 65.00 13.15
C VAL A 345 37.18 65.80 13.30
N VAL A 346 37.80 65.78 14.48
CA VAL A 346 39.07 66.47 14.75
C VAL A 346 40.19 65.89 13.90
N SER A 347 40.27 64.56 13.75
CA SER A 347 41.26 63.94 12.87
C SER A 347 41.01 64.28 11.41
N ALA A 348 39.77 64.27 10.93
CA ALA A 348 39.45 64.61 9.54
C ALA A 348 39.83 66.06 9.19
N PHE A 349 39.39 67.05 9.98
CA PHE A 349 39.73 68.45 9.74
C PHE A 349 41.21 68.76 10.04
N GLY A 350 41.81 68.07 11.02
CA GLY A 350 43.24 68.16 11.32
C GLY A 350 44.11 67.68 10.16
N SER A 351 43.81 66.51 9.61
CA SER A 351 44.50 65.96 8.43
C SER A 351 44.31 66.84 7.20
N LEU A 352 43.11 67.37 6.96
CA LEU A 352 42.85 68.30 5.85
C LEU A 352 43.68 69.58 5.98
N SER A 353 43.73 70.16 7.18
CA SER A 353 44.53 71.35 7.46
C SER A 353 46.03 71.07 7.31
N ALA A 354 46.51 69.91 7.77
CA ALA A 354 47.92 69.53 7.64
C ALA A 354 48.32 69.33 6.17
N TYR A 355 47.49 68.63 5.40
CA TYR A 355 47.75 68.38 3.98
C TYR A 355 47.74 69.68 3.16
N SER A 356 46.71 70.51 3.33
CA SER A 356 46.62 71.80 2.62
C SER A 356 47.77 72.74 2.99
N ALA A 357 48.26 72.72 4.24
CA ALA A 357 49.44 73.48 4.65
C ALA A 357 50.72 72.96 3.97
N LYS A 358 50.91 71.64 3.91
CA LYS A 358 52.04 71.01 3.20
C LYS A 358 52.00 71.40 1.71
N GLN A 359 50.83 71.37 1.09
CA GLN A 359 50.66 71.71 -0.32
C GLN A 359 50.89 73.20 -0.61
N ALA A 360 50.42 74.09 0.28
CA ALA A 360 50.72 75.52 0.20
C ALA A 360 52.24 75.80 0.28
N SER A 361 52.95 75.06 1.14
CA SER A 361 54.41 75.16 1.26
C SER A 361 55.12 74.70 -0.02
N LYS A 362 54.67 73.60 -0.64
CA LYS A 362 55.21 73.10 -1.92
C LYS A 362 55.01 74.10 -3.05
N SER A 363 53.83 74.73 -3.16
CA SER A 363 53.57 75.78 -4.16
C SER A 363 54.41 77.03 -3.92
N LEU A 364 54.72 77.37 -2.67
CA LEU A 364 55.59 78.50 -2.32
C LEU A 364 57.05 78.26 -2.74
N GLU A 365 57.55 77.04 -2.59
CA GLU A 365 58.89 76.66 -3.04
C GLU A 365 59.01 76.73 -4.58
N SER A 366 58.00 76.21 -5.29
CA SER A 366 57.89 76.34 -6.74
C SER A 366 57.81 77.79 -7.22
N GLU A 367 57.04 78.65 -6.54
CA GLU A 367 56.97 80.08 -6.85
C GLU A 367 58.35 80.75 -6.70
N ARG A 368 59.05 80.50 -5.58
CA ARG A 368 60.37 81.09 -5.33
C ARG A 368 61.41 80.66 -6.35
N TYR A 369 61.44 79.37 -6.70
CA TYR A 369 62.37 78.85 -7.71
C TYR A 369 62.14 79.48 -9.08
N ASN A 370 60.89 79.43 -9.58
CA ASN A 370 60.57 79.97 -10.91
C ASN A 370 60.73 81.49 -10.97
N ARG A 371 60.43 82.20 -9.87
CA ARG A 371 60.63 83.66 -9.81
C ARG A 371 62.11 84.04 -9.75
N LYS A 372 62.93 83.23 -9.06
CA LYS A 372 64.39 83.38 -9.06
C LYS A 372 64.93 83.17 -10.47
N MET A 373 64.55 82.09 -11.14
CA MET A 373 64.95 81.81 -12.52
C MET A 373 64.48 82.88 -13.50
N GLU A 374 63.24 83.38 -13.37
CA GLU A 374 62.75 84.51 -14.17
C GLU A 374 63.61 85.75 -13.98
N LEU A 375 63.96 86.10 -12.74
CA LEU A 375 64.77 87.28 -12.43
C LEU A 375 66.22 87.09 -12.88
N GLU A 376 66.81 85.92 -12.68
CA GLU A 376 68.15 85.58 -13.16
C GLU A 376 68.19 85.66 -14.69
N LEU A 377 67.30 84.96 -15.40
CA LEU A 377 67.23 85.00 -16.88
C LEU A 377 66.95 86.40 -17.44
N ALA A 378 66.08 87.18 -16.78
CA ALA A 378 65.80 88.56 -17.21
C ALA A 378 66.93 89.55 -16.87
N SER A 379 67.81 89.23 -15.90
CA SER A 379 68.92 90.10 -15.49
C SER A 379 70.27 89.70 -16.09
N ILE A 380 70.40 88.49 -16.62
CA ILE A 380 71.62 88.01 -17.31
C ILE A 380 72.03 88.96 -18.44
N ASP A 381 71.11 89.38 -19.30
CA ASP A 381 71.44 90.26 -20.44
C ASP A 381 71.95 91.66 -20.00
N PRO A 382 71.28 92.38 -19.07
CA PRO A 382 71.80 93.63 -18.52
C PRO A 382 73.17 93.51 -17.82
N TYR A 383 73.41 92.44 -17.04
CA TYR A 383 74.67 92.26 -16.32
C TYR A 383 75.83 91.84 -17.22
N LEU A 384 75.58 91.03 -18.25
CA LEU A 384 76.59 90.62 -19.22
C LEU A 384 77.03 91.76 -20.13
N SER A 385 76.13 92.69 -20.47
CA SER A 385 76.43 93.82 -21.37
C SER A 385 77.52 94.79 -20.89
N ILE A 386 77.94 94.70 -19.62
CA ILE A 386 78.96 95.59 -19.00
C ILE A 386 80.37 94.96 -19.09
N LEU A 387 80.47 93.66 -19.40
CA LEU A 387 81.73 92.91 -19.45
C LEU A 387 82.31 92.90 -20.88
N PRO A 388 83.63 92.73 -21.07
CA PRO A 388 84.24 92.53 -22.40
C PRO A 388 83.68 91.27 -23.10
N GLU A 389 83.53 91.32 -24.43
CA GLU A 389 82.86 90.26 -25.24
C GLU A 389 83.38 88.84 -24.98
N GLU A 390 84.69 88.64 -24.84
CA GLU A 390 85.27 87.31 -24.54
C GLU A 390 84.76 86.74 -23.20
N LYS A 391 84.60 87.57 -22.17
CA LYS A 391 84.07 87.16 -20.86
C LYS A 391 82.56 86.89 -20.92
N GLN A 392 81.82 87.54 -21.82
CA GLN A 392 80.38 87.32 -21.98
C GLN A 392 80.09 85.92 -22.53
N HIS A 393 80.89 85.44 -23.50
CA HIS A 393 80.73 84.11 -24.06
C HIS A 393 81.09 83.01 -23.06
N GLU A 394 82.21 83.16 -22.34
CA GLU A 394 82.64 82.24 -21.27
C GLU A 394 81.55 82.11 -20.17
N ILE A 395 81.02 83.24 -19.69
CA ILE A 395 80.00 83.23 -18.64
C ILE A 395 78.66 82.69 -19.15
N LYS A 396 78.27 82.95 -20.41
CA LYS A 396 77.04 82.35 -21.00
C LYS A 396 77.15 80.84 -21.10
N GLU A 397 78.30 80.31 -21.49
CA GLU A 397 78.54 78.86 -21.57
C GLU A 397 78.45 78.20 -20.17
N ASP A 398 79.08 78.82 -19.16
CA ASP A 398 79.06 78.32 -17.78
C ASP A 398 77.68 78.47 -17.11
N LEU A 399 76.91 79.51 -17.45
CA LEU A 399 75.53 79.71 -17.01
C LEU A 399 74.58 78.68 -17.61
N VAL A 400 74.73 78.34 -18.90
CA VAL A 400 73.92 77.29 -19.54
C VAL A 400 74.16 75.94 -18.86
N HIS A 401 75.42 75.61 -18.58
CA HIS A 401 75.77 74.39 -17.85
C HIS A 401 75.26 74.36 -16.41
N ASN A 402 75.29 75.50 -15.68
CA ASN A 402 74.82 75.55 -14.29
C ASN A 402 73.30 75.66 -14.14
N LEU A 403 72.60 76.40 -15.01
CA LEU A 403 71.15 76.62 -14.93
C LEU A 403 70.34 75.45 -15.52
N PHE A 404 70.88 74.75 -16.52
CA PHE A 404 70.20 73.62 -17.17
C PHE A 404 70.84 72.25 -16.91
N GLY A 405 72.06 72.20 -16.36
CA GLY A 405 72.81 70.95 -16.13
C GLY A 405 72.84 70.40 -14.70
N LYS A 406 72.45 71.18 -13.67
CA LYS A 406 72.27 70.64 -12.31
C LYS A 406 70.82 70.23 -12.10
N GLN A 407 70.56 68.92 -12.06
CA GLN A 407 69.32 68.45 -11.46
C GLN A 407 69.36 68.79 -9.97
N ASP A 408 68.62 69.82 -9.55
CA ASP A 408 68.57 70.26 -8.16
C ASP A 408 67.93 69.15 -7.28
N ILE A 409 68.77 68.42 -6.54
CA ILE A 409 68.40 67.24 -5.75
C ILE A 409 67.37 67.56 -4.64
N SER A 410 67.01 68.83 -4.42
CA SER A 410 65.95 69.26 -3.48
C SER A 410 64.55 68.78 -3.87
N TYR A 411 64.20 68.74 -5.17
CA TYR A 411 62.86 68.28 -5.59
C TYR A 411 62.71 66.76 -5.62
N LEU A 412 63.83 66.00 -5.62
CA LEU A 412 63.83 64.53 -5.60
C LEU A 412 63.85 63.92 -4.19
N LYS A 413 64.24 64.68 -3.16
CA LYS A 413 64.26 64.18 -1.77
C LYS A 413 62.89 64.20 -1.06
N LEU A 414 61.91 64.92 -1.60
CA LEU A 414 60.54 64.94 -1.06
C LEU A 414 59.60 63.90 -1.69
N ASN A 415 59.99 63.29 -2.83
CA ASN A 415 59.17 62.30 -3.53
C ASN A 415 59.57 60.83 -3.23
N LYS A 416 60.67 60.57 -2.51
CA LYS A 416 61.14 59.18 -2.26
C LYS A 416 60.44 58.43 -1.12
N GLU A 417 59.53 59.04 -0.38
CA GLU A 417 58.78 58.35 0.69
C GLU A 417 57.27 58.19 0.42
N ASP A 418 56.71 58.81 -0.62
CA ASP A 418 55.26 58.83 -0.89
C ASP A 418 54.88 58.25 -2.28
N ASP A 419 55.76 57.51 -2.96
CA ASP A 419 55.52 56.89 -4.29
C ASP A 419 54.84 55.50 -4.20
N LYS A 420 53.68 55.43 -3.55
CA LYS A 420 52.68 54.40 -3.82
C LYS A 420 51.29 55.01 -3.90
N GLU A 421 50.79 55.04 -5.13
CA GLU A 421 49.42 55.36 -5.55
C GLU A 421 48.90 56.74 -5.14
N ILE A 422 48.74 57.63 -6.13
CA ILE A 422 47.51 58.36 -6.45
C ILE A 422 47.76 59.10 -7.78
N ASP A 423 46.88 58.84 -8.75
CA ASP A 423 46.91 59.41 -10.09
C ASP A 423 47.07 60.94 -10.12
N GLU A 424 47.96 61.39 -11.00
CA GLU A 424 48.26 62.78 -11.28
C GLU A 424 47.01 63.54 -11.79
N VAL A 425 46.31 64.23 -10.89
CA VAL A 425 45.39 65.29 -11.31
C VAL A 425 46.25 66.46 -11.81
N SER A 426 46.30 66.60 -13.15
CA SER A 426 47.03 67.63 -13.86
C SER A 426 46.88 69.01 -13.18
N PRO A 427 47.99 69.72 -12.88
CA PRO A 427 47.97 71.05 -12.27
C PRO A 427 47.06 72.05 -13.00
N HIS A 428 46.77 71.82 -14.28
CA HIS A 428 45.89 72.66 -15.08
C HIS A 428 44.41 72.60 -14.64
N ILE A 429 43.96 71.44 -14.15
CA ILE A 429 42.59 71.22 -13.65
C ILE A 429 42.41 71.91 -12.29
N VAL A 430 43.42 71.83 -11.43
CA VAL A 430 43.44 72.49 -10.11
C VAL A 430 43.44 74.02 -10.25
N VAL A 431 44.15 74.55 -11.25
CA VAL A 431 44.18 76.01 -11.52
C VAL A 431 42.83 76.52 -12.04
N LYS A 432 42.14 75.74 -12.87
CA LYS A 432 40.79 76.09 -13.35
C LYS A 432 39.75 76.02 -12.22
N ALA A 433 39.84 74.99 -11.37
CA ALA A 433 38.95 74.79 -10.24
C ALA A 433 39.10 75.89 -9.17
N ALA A 434 40.34 76.23 -8.78
CA ALA A 434 40.54 77.26 -7.77
C ALA A 434 40.13 78.67 -8.28
N LYS A 435 40.12 78.92 -9.61
CA LYS A 435 39.82 80.24 -10.21
C LYS A 435 38.32 80.45 -10.17
N ASN A 436 37.59 79.39 -10.52
CA ASN A 436 36.16 79.32 -10.35
C ASN A 436 35.73 79.43 -8.87
N ILE A 437 36.48 78.85 -7.93
CA ILE A 437 36.17 78.97 -6.48
C ILE A 437 36.49 80.38 -5.96
N PHE A 438 37.62 80.96 -6.34
CA PHE A 438 37.98 82.34 -5.93
C PHE A 438 37.01 83.38 -6.51
N ASP A 439 36.60 83.22 -7.77
CA ASP A 439 35.60 84.10 -8.42
C ASP A 439 34.19 83.93 -7.81
N TYR A 440 33.91 82.78 -7.17
CA TYR A 440 32.66 82.52 -6.46
C TYR A 440 32.63 83.12 -5.04
N PHE A 441 33.78 83.28 -4.37
CA PHE A 441 33.87 83.89 -3.04
C PHE A 441 34.05 85.43 -3.06
N MET A 442 34.33 86.03 -4.22
CA MET A 442 34.48 87.49 -4.41
C MET A 442 33.21 88.17 -4.98
N LYS A 443 32.13 87.42 -5.17
CA LYS A 443 30.76 87.91 -5.35
C LYS A 443 29.98 87.67 -4.07
#